data_AF-A0A1L9PNJ9-F1
#
_entry.id   AF-A0A1L9PNJ9-F1
#
_cell.length_a   1.000
_cell.length_b   1.000
_cell.length_c   1.000
_cell.angle_alpha   90.00
_cell.angle_beta   90.00
_cell.angle_gamma   90.00
#
_symmetry.space_group_name_H-M   'P 1'
#
loop_
_entity.id
_entity.type
_entity.pdbx_description
1 polymer ?
#
loop_
_entity_poly.entity_id
_entity_poly.type
_entity_poly.pdbx_seq_one_letter_code
_entity_poly.pdbx_strand_id
1 'polypeptide(L)'
;MAASRRVFLKRPGYSYSDLGGRQNVIATASSKHHEKIKDYGAKHVFDYQEDNVVGSIIKILDLENAVTPIRAFDCVDSKFGSLQHIAKIATLPGSIVAAVLPVVIRPPSDRAGILLSADIAGEAPWAPGVKTYNVVSYSYEANPYLKNHLQPEIVPGLLASGAIEPNKYREIKGDSLLERATAALDTMRSGTVSGERLVWKVWTAEEFPEFR
;
A
#
# COMPACT_ATOMS: atom_id res chain seq x y z
N MET A 1 2.68 -14.31 4.25
CA MET A 1 1.91 -13.69 3.15
C MET A 1 2.71 -12.52 2.60
N ALA A 2 3.22 -12.67 1.37
CA ALA A 2 4.08 -11.71 0.69
C ALA A 2 3.25 -10.77 -0.20
N ALA A 3 2.31 -10.03 0.39
CA ALA A 3 1.95 -8.75 -0.20
C ALA A 3 3.26 -7.94 -0.35
N SER A 4 3.44 -7.23 -1.45
CA SER A 4 4.50 -6.21 -1.54
C SER A 4 4.22 -5.20 -0.43
N ARG A 5 4.79 -5.45 0.75
CA ARG A 5 4.56 -4.68 1.97
C ARG A 5 5.16 -3.32 1.75
N ARG A 6 4.35 -2.26 1.69
CA ARG A 6 4.81 -0.89 1.46
C ARG A 6 4.37 -0.04 2.64
N VAL A 7 5.32 0.44 3.42
CA VAL A 7 5.10 1.53 4.38
C VAL A 7 5.74 2.76 3.79
N PHE A 8 4.97 3.82 3.54
CA PHE A 8 5.52 5.08 3.04
C PHE A 8 5.59 6.08 4.19
N LEU A 9 6.79 6.55 4.52
CA LEU A 9 6.98 7.66 5.46
C LEU A 9 7.21 8.96 4.66
N LYS A 10 6.32 9.94 4.81
CA LYS A 10 6.41 11.28 4.20
C LYS A 10 6.56 12.35 5.30
N ARG A 11 7.47 13.31 5.11
CA ARG A 11 7.60 14.47 6.02
C ARG A 11 6.55 15.56 5.67
N PRO A 12 5.96 16.27 6.64
CA PRO A 12 5.24 17.51 6.39
C PRO A 12 6.22 18.68 6.33
N GLY A 13 6.14 19.49 5.26
CA GLY A 13 6.89 20.74 5.12
C GLY A 13 7.50 20.90 3.72
N TYR A 14 6.84 21.72 2.90
CA TYR A 14 7.26 22.51 1.72
C TYR A 14 6.09 22.59 0.70
N SER A 15 5.94 23.78 0.11
CA SER A 15 4.83 24.33 -0.68
C SER A 15 4.06 23.37 -1.61
N TYR A 16 2.76 23.64 -1.78
CA TYR A 16 1.78 22.92 -2.61
C TYR A 16 1.98 23.11 -4.14
N SER A 17 3.18 23.45 -4.60
CA SER A 17 3.42 23.92 -5.98
C SER A 17 4.31 23.01 -6.84
N ASP A 18 4.52 21.76 -6.47
CA ASP A 18 5.23 20.80 -7.33
C ASP A 18 4.59 19.41 -7.24
N LEU A 19 4.13 18.87 -8.37
CA LEU A 19 3.82 17.44 -8.55
C LEU A 19 5.09 16.53 -8.39
N GLY A 20 6.18 17.05 -7.81
CA GLY A 20 7.55 16.51 -7.77
C GLY A 20 8.24 16.50 -6.39
N GLY A 21 7.54 16.71 -5.27
CA GLY A 21 8.13 16.69 -3.92
C GLY A 21 8.54 15.30 -3.37
N ARG A 22 9.19 14.44 -4.16
CA ARG A 22 9.47 13.02 -3.84
C ARG A 22 10.78 12.74 -3.09
N GLN A 23 11.57 13.74 -2.73
CA GLN A 23 12.93 13.48 -2.23
C GLN A 23 13.04 12.90 -0.81
N ASN A 24 11.95 12.79 -0.03
CA ASN A 24 12.03 12.42 1.39
C ASN A 24 11.13 11.22 1.75
N VAL A 25 10.94 10.30 0.81
CA VAL A 25 10.14 9.08 1.04
C VAL A 25 11.05 7.93 1.49
N ILE A 26 10.75 7.35 2.64
CA ILE A 26 11.29 6.06 3.07
C ILE A 26 10.22 5.00 2.81
N ALA A 27 10.60 3.94 2.11
CA ALA A 27 9.77 2.79 1.84
C ALA A 27 10.33 1.52 2.48
N THR A 28 9.43 0.57 2.79
CA THR A 28 9.81 -0.82 3.02
C THR A 28 9.21 -1.67 1.91
N ALA A 29 9.89 -2.75 1.51
CA ALA A 29 9.43 -3.78 0.57
C ALA A 29 10.46 -4.91 0.49
N SER A 30 10.09 -6.09 -0.04
CA SER A 30 11.09 -7.13 -0.34
C SER A 30 12.17 -6.60 -1.29
N SER A 31 13.42 -6.97 -1.06
CA SER A 31 14.61 -6.56 -1.84
C SER A 31 14.42 -6.55 -3.36
N LYS A 32 13.78 -7.59 -3.91
CA LYS A 32 13.49 -7.70 -5.36
C LYS A 32 12.64 -6.57 -5.95
N HIS A 33 11.98 -5.75 -5.14
CA HIS A 33 11.14 -4.62 -5.57
C HIS A 33 11.80 -3.26 -5.33
N HIS A 34 13.00 -3.21 -4.74
CA HIS A 34 13.62 -1.97 -4.31
C HIS A 34 13.91 -1.01 -5.46
N GLU A 35 14.49 -1.49 -6.56
CA GLU A 35 14.81 -0.68 -7.73
C GLU A 35 13.57 0.03 -8.27
N LYS A 36 12.50 -0.73 -8.53
CA LYS A 36 11.23 -0.16 -9.03
C LYS A 36 10.60 0.86 -8.07
N ILE A 37 10.72 0.64 -6.76
CA ILE A 37 10.20 1.59 -5.75
C ILE A 37 11.04 2.87 -5.70
N LYS A 38 12.36 2.78 -5.93
CA LYS A 38 13.22 3.96 -6.11
C LYS A 38 12.85 4.73 -7.38
N ASP A 39 12.55 4.04 -8.47
CA ASP A 39 12.08 4.67 -9.72
C ASP A 39 10.79 5.46 -9.52
N TYR A 40 9.89 5.00 -8.63
CA TYR A 40 8.70 5.76 -8.24
C TYR A 40 8.99 6.98 -7.35
N GLY A 41 10.22 7.12 -6.86
CA GLY A 41 10.70 8.27 -6.11
C GLY A 41 10.94 8.01 -4.63
N ALA A 42 11.04 6.75 -4.17
CA ALA A 42 11.53 6.51 -2.81
C ALA A 42 13.04 6.84 -2.73
N LYS A 43 13.43 7.62 -1.73
CA LYS A 43 14.84 7.94 -1.48
C LYS A 43 15.57 6.79 -0.81
N HIS A 44 14.92 6.18 0.18
CA HIS A 44 15.43 5.01 0.90
C HIS A 44 14.41 3.87 0.80
N VAL A 45 14.89 2.66 0.54
CA VAL A 45 14.06 1.45 0.55
C VAL A 45 14.76 0.39 1.37
N PHE A 46 14.05 -0.18 2.35
CA PHE A 46 14.57 -1.24 3.23
C PHE A 46 13.82 -2.54 3.01
N ASP A 47 14.52 -3.67 3.17
CA ASP A 47 13.82 -4.95 3.25
C ASP A 47 13.15 -5.09 4.62
N TYR A 48 11.83 -5.29 4.62
CA TYR A 48 11.08 -5.47 5.87
C TYR A 48 11.45 -6.77 6.58
N GLN A 49 12.17 -7.70 5.92
CA GLN A 49 12.65 -8.94 6.49
C GLN A 49 13.99 -8.79 7.21
N GLU A 50 14.67 -7.64 7.11
CA GLU A 50 15.89 -7.37 7.86
C GLU A 50 15.61 -7.28 9.37
N ASP A 51 16.41 -7.97 10.17
CA ASP A 51 16.24 -8.09 11.63
C ASP A 51 16.12 -6.74 12.36
N ASN A 52 16.79 -5.69 11.85
CA ASN A 52 16.80 -4.36 12.44
C ASN A 52 16.33 -3.25 11.48
N VAL A 53 15.31 -3.54 10.66
CA VAL A 53 14.74 -2.54 9.75
C VAL A 53 14.25 -1.28 10.48
N VAL A 54 13.64 -1.42 11.67
CA VAL A 54 13.17 -0.30 12.48
C VAL A 54 14.32 0.60 12.92
N GLY A 55 15.39 0.03 13.47
CA GLY A 55 16.58 0.79 13.88
C GLY A 55 17.26 1.47 12.69
N SER A 56 17.29 0.81 11.53
CA SER A 56 17.84 1.39 10.30
C SER A 56 17.04 2.61 9.83
N ILE A 57 15.71 2.55 9.90
CA ILE A 57 14.84 3.70 9.58
C ILE A 57 15.06 4.84 10.57
N ILE A 58 15.06 4.56 11.87
CA ILE A 58 15.30 5.57 12.92
C ILE A 58 16.65 6.25 12.71
N LYS A 59 17.71 5.49 12.44
CA LYS A 59 19.04 6.03 12.16
C LYS A 59 19.03 7.02 10.99
N ILE A 60 18.29 6.74 9.91
CA ILE A 60 18.15 7.68 8.80
C ILE A 60 17.39 8.94 9.23
N LEU A 61 16.33 8.81 10.01
CA LEU A 61 15.58 9.95 10.52
C LEU A 61 16.46 10.85 11.41
N ASP A 62 17.27 10.26 12.27
CA ASP A 62 18.20 10.97 13.16
C ASP A 62 19.32 11.68 12.37
N LEU A 63 19.95 10.99 11.42
CA LEU A 63 21.02 11.55 10.57
C LEU A 63 20.54 12.75 9.74
N GLU A 64 19.28 12.73 9.33
CA GLU A 64 18.66 13.81 8.57
C GLU A 64 18.04 14.89 9.48
N ASN A 65 18.44 14.95 10.78
CA ASN A 65 17.98 15.89 11.81
C ASN A 65 16.45 16.06 11.83
N ALA A 66 15.71 14.95 11.70
CA ALA A 66 14.26 14.97 11.62
C ALA A 66 13.61 15.24 12.99
N VAL A 67 13.69 16.48 13.49
CA VAL A 67 12.87 16.96 14.62
C VAL A 67 11.44 17.30 14.15
N THR A 68 10.92 16.54 13.18
CA THR A 68 9.65 16.80 12.53
C THR A 68 8.75 15.57 12.64
N PRO A 69 7.49 15.74 13.06
CA PRO A 69 6.55 14.63 13.08
C PRO A 69 6.39 14.01 11.70
N ILE A 70 6.27 12.69 11.62
CA ILE A 70 6.22 11.97 10.34
C ILE A 70 4.77 11.74 9.87
N ARG A 71 4.61 11.38 8.61
CA ARG A 71 3.36 10.84 8.04
C ARG A 71 3.65 9.42 7.59
N ALA A 72 3.01 8.42 8.18
CA ALA A 72 3.13 7.04 7.74
C ALA A 72 1.86 6.61 7.00
N PHE A 73 2.02 5.98 5.84
CA PHE A 73 0.98 5.22 5.16
C PHE A 73 1.33 3.75 5.27
N ASP A 74 0.53 3.00 6.02
CA ASP A 74 0.62 1.55 6.09
C ASP A 74 -0.26 0.96 5.00
N CYS A 75 0.34 0.24 4.05
CA CYS A 75 -0.37 -0.48 2.99
C CYS A 75 -0.46 -1.99 3.25
N VAL A 76 -0.11 -2.43 4.47
CA VAL A 76 -0.11 -3.82 4.91
C VAL A 76 -1.13 -4.02 6.01
N ASP A 77 -1.21 -3.05 6.92
CA ASP A 77 -2.13 -2.98 8.04
C ASP A 77 -2.10 -4.24 8.90
N SER A 78 -0.92 -4.87 9.01
CA SER A 78 -0.73 -6.03 9.87
C SER A 78 -0.35 -5.56 11.26
N LYS A 79 -1.10 -5.97 12.29
CA LYS A 79 -0.81 -5.64 13.69
C LYS A 79 0.67 -5.88 14.03
N PHE A 80 1.12 -7.10 13.81
CA PHE A 80 2.48 -7.53 14.11
C PHE A 80 3.46 -7.30 12.96
N GLY A 81 2.97 -7.24 11.72
CA GLY A 81 3.81 -7.17 10.53
C GLY A 81 4.15 -5.75 10.04
N SER A 82 3.48 -4.73 10.55
CA SER A 82 3.71 -3.33 10.18
C SER A 82 3.36 -2.35 11.30
N LEU A 83 2.14 -2.41 11.84
CA LEU A 83 1.60 -1.34 12.70
C LEU A 83 2.42 -1.11 13.98
N GLN A 84 2.77 -2.18 14.68
CA GLN A 84 3.63 -2.11 15.87
C GLN A 84 5.05 -1.63 15.56
N HIS A 85 5.56 -1.88 14.35
CA HIS A 85 6.86 -1.34 13.93
C HIS A 85 6.75 0.17 13.65
N ILE A 86 5.67 0.60 13.00
CA ILE A 86 5.41 2.02 12.73
C ILE A 86 5.26 2.79 14.05
N ALA A 87 4.60 2.23 15.07
CA ALA A 87 4.46 2.86 16.38
C ALA A 87 5.81 3.14 17.08
N LYS A 88 6.85 2.33 16.81
CA LYS A 88 8.21 2.56 17.30
C LYS A 88 8.94 3.69 16.56
N ILE A 89 8.49 4.03 15.36
CA ILE A 89 9.10 5.06 14.50
C ILE A 89 8.36 6.39 14.65
N ALA A 90 7.02 6.37 14.63
CA ALA A 90 6.16 7.55 14.75
C ALA A 90 5.97 7.92 16.22
N THR A 91 7.01 8.47 16.86
CA THR A 91 6.99 8.76 18.32
C THR A 91 6.71 10.22 18.66
N LEU A 92 6.92 11.15 17.71
CA LEU A 92 6.76 12.58 17.97
C LEU A 92 5.29 13.00 17.95
N PRO A 93 4.85 13.87 18.89
CA PRO A 93 3.51 14.48 18.85
C PRO A 93 3.24 15.17 17.51
N GLY A 94 2.03 14.97 16.97
CA GLY A 94 1.65 15.47 15.65
C GLY A 94 2.06 14.56 14.49
N SER A 95 2.68 13.40 14.75
CA SER A 95 2.86 12.37 13.74
C SER A 95 1.51 11.80 13.34
N ILE A 96 1.35 11.44 12.07
CA ILE A 96 0.10 10.90 11.56
C ILE A 96 0.37 9.55 10.92
N VAL A 97 -0.45 8.55 11.24
CA VAL A 97 -0.42 7.22 10.65
C VAL A 97 -1.76 6.96 9.98
N ALA A 98 -1.73 6.58 8.70
CA ALA A 98 -2.89 6.19 7.93
C ALA A 98 -2.80 4.70 7.61
N ALA A 99 -3.79 3.92 8.05
CA ALA A 99 -3.93 2.51 7.69
C ALA A 99 -4.92 2.40 6.53
N VAL A 100 -4.57 1.72 5.44
CA VAL A 100 -5.40 1.73 4.21
C VAL A 100 -6.38 0.57 4.09
N LEU A 101 -6.26 -0.41 4.98
CA LEU A 101 -7.12 -1.57 5.15
C LEU A 101 -7.50 -1.70 6.64
N PRO A 102 -8.55 -2.47 6.98
CA PRO A 102 -8.76 -2.93 8.34
C PRO A 102 -7.51 -3.66 8.87
N VAL A 103 -7.19 -3.45 10.13
CA VAL A 103 -6.00 -4.02 10.75
C VAL A 103 -6.11 -5.54 10.81
N VAL A 104 -5.19 -6.24 10.15
CA VAL A 104 -5.06 -7.69 10.14
C VAL A 104 -4.41 -8.15 11.45
N ILE A 105 -5.23 -8.67 12.37
CA ILE A 105 -4.77 -9.31 13.61
C ILE A 105 -4.36 -10.76 13.32
N ARG A 106 -5.19 -11.50 12.57
CA ARG A 106 -4.88 -12.83 12.06
C ARG A 106 -5.04 -12.88 10.53
N PRO A 107 -4.02 -13.34 9.79
CA PRO A 107 -4.09 -13.39 8.33
C PRO A 107 -5.06 -14.48 7.84
N PRO A 108 -5.49 -14.42 6.57
CA PRO A 108 -6.33 -15.46 5.96
C PRO A 108 -5.72 -16.88 5.98
N SER A 109 -4.40 -16.99 6.09
CA SER A 109 -3.69 -18.27 6.18
C SER A 109 -3.72 -18.91 7.58
N ASP A 110 -4.25 -18.21 8.59
CA ASP A 110 -4.39 -18.73 9.94
C ASP A 110 -5.52 -19.79 10.00
N ARG A 111 -5.26 -20.93 10.68
CA ARG A 111 -6.22 -22.03 10.78
C ARG A 111 -7.49 -21.65 11.55
N ALA A 112 -7.41 -20.68 12.47
CA ALA A 112 -8.55 -20.17 13.21
C ALA A 112 -9.37 -19.13 12.42
N GLY A 113 -9.00 -18.87 11.16
CA GLY A 113 -9.64 -17.90 10.30
C GLY A 113 -9.14 -16.46 10.49
N ILE A 114 -9.47 -15.64 9.50
CA ILE A 114 -9.11 -14.21 9.46
C ILE A 114 -9.72 -13.46 10.65
N LEU A 115 -8.94 -12.56 11.25
CA LEU A 115 -9.43 -11.61 12.25
C LEU A 115 -8.96 -10.21 11.88
N LEU A 116 -9.92 -9.31 11.71
CA LEU A 116 -9.71 -7.92 11.36
C LEU A 116 -10.20 -7.01 12.49
N SER A 117 -9.55 -5.86 12.65
CA SER A 117 -9.97 -4.79 13.55
C SER A 117 -10.11 -3.48 12.78
N ALA A 118 -11.16 -2.73 13.09
CA ALA A 118 -11.32 -1.37 12.59
C ALA A 118 -10.66 -0.33 13.51
N ASP A 119 -10.13 -0.74 14.67
CA ASP A 119 -9.57 0.15 15.68
C ASP A 119 -8.05 0.25 15.60
N ILE A 120 -7.52 1.04 14.66
CA ILE A 120 -6.06 1.26 14.55
C ILE A 120 -5.46 1.78 15.87
N ALA A 121 -6.19 2.65 16.58
CA ALA A 121 -5.71 3.27 17.79
C ALA A 121 -5.49 2.23 18.90
N GLY A 122 -6.35 1.21 18.99
CA GLY A 122 -6.24 0.10 19.93
C GLY A 122 -5.25 -1.00 19.53
N GLU A 123 -4.85 -1.11 18.25
CA GLU A 123 -4.01 -2.23 17.79
C GLU A 123 -2.49 -2.02 17.91
N ALA A 124 -2.03 -0.83 18.29
CA ALA A 124 -0.60 -0.55 18.50
C ALA A 124 -0.35 0.46 19.64
N PRO A 125 0.82 0.40 20.31
CA PRO A 125 1.15 1.28 21.43
C PRO A 125 1.64 2.64 20.94
N TRP A 126 0.72 3.47 20.43
CA TRP A 126 1.05 4.79 19.90
C TRP A 126 1.57 5.73 20.98
N ALA A 127 2.62 6.49 20.65
CA ALA A 127 3.13 7.53 21.54
C ALA A 127 2.09 8.67 21.72
N PRO A 128 2.11 9.40 22.85
CA PRO A 128 1.20 10.52 23.08
C PRO A 128 1.25 11.56 21.94
N GLY A 129 0.07 11.96 21.45
CA GLY A 129 -0.07 12.96 20.40
C GLY A 129 0.12 12.45 18.96
N VAL A 130 0.36 11.15 18.76
CA VAL A 130 0.29 10.52 17.43
C VAL A 130 -1.18 10.36 17.04
N LYS A 131 -1.52 10.69 15.79
CA LYS A 131 -2.87 10.57 15.25
C LYS A 131 -2.96 9.41 14.28
N THR A 132 -3.99 8.59 14.41
CA THR A 132 -4.23 7.43 13.53
C THR A 132 -5.51 7.63 12.73
N TYR A 133 -5.51 7.26 11.45
CA TYR A 133 -6.66 7.35 10.56
C TYR A 133 -6.86 6.06 9.77
N ASN A 134 -8.09 5.55 9.74
CA ASN A 134 -8.49 4.56 8.76
C ASN A 134 -8.78 5.26 7.43
N VAL A 135 -8.14 4.81 6.36
CA VAL A 135 -8.51 5.23 5.01
C VAL A 135 -9.61 4.32 4.52
N VAL A 136 -10.82 4.87 4.41
CA VAL A 136 -11.94 4.15 3.82
C VAL A 136 -11.88 4.31 2.30
N SER A 137 -11.82 3.18 1.60
CA SER A 137 -11.88 3.13 0.14
C SER A 137 -13.15 3.85 -0.35
N TYR A 138 -13.04 4.60 -1.46
CA TYR A 138 -14.13 5.40 -2.06
C TYR A 138 -14.63 6.59 -1.24
N SER A 139 -13.99 6.94 -0.12
CA SER A 139 -14.31 8.18 0.62
C SER A 139 -14.23 9.45 -0.22
N TYR A 140 -13.49 9.44 -1.33
CA TYR A 140 -13.44 10.54 -2.30
C TYR A 140 -14.80 10.85 -2.93
N GLU A 141 -15.76 9.91 -2.93
CA GLU A 141 -17.11 10.14 -3.46
C GLU A 141 -17.91 11.19 -2.67
N ALA A 142 -17.55 11.42 -1.41
CA ALA A 142 -18.13 12.49 -0.60
C ALA A 142 -17.75 13.88 -1.10
N ASN A 143 -16.68 13.99 -1.90
CA ASN A 143 -16.29 15.22 -2.58
C ASN A 143 -16.89 15.21 -4.01
N PRO A 144 -17.85 16.11 -4.33
CA PRO A 144 -18.51 16.11 -5.64
C PRO A 144 -17.55 16.23 -6.83
N TYR A 145 -16.46 16.98 -6.67
CA TYR A 145 -15.45 17.13 -7.71
C TYR A 145 -14.69 15.82 -7.93
N LEU A 146 -14.15 15.21 -6.87
CA LEU A 146 -13.44 13.94 -7.00
C LEU A 146 -14.35 12.80 -7.47
N LYS A 147 -15.61 12.77 -7.01
CA LYS A 147 -16.62 11.81 -7.47
C LYS A 147 -16.77 11.82 -8.99
N ASN A 148 -16.86 13.02 -9.58
CA ASN A 148 -17.17 13.18 -10.99
C ASN A 148 -15.92 13.18 -11.89
N HIS A 149 -14.75 13.53 -11.37
CA HIS A 149 -13.55 13.74 -12.20
C HIS A 149 -12.38 12.79 -11.90
N LEU A 150 -12.29 12.17 -10.71
CA LEU A 150 -11.11 11.38 -10.34
C LEU A 150 -10.89 10.18 -11.26
N GLN A 151 -11.89 9.29 -11.37
CA GLN A 151 -11.79 8.07 -12.16
C GLN A 151 -11.99 8.27 -13.68
N PRO A 152 -12.95 9.10 -14.15
CA PRO A 152 -13.19 9.21 -15.60
C PRO A 152 -12.24 10.17 -16.33
N GLU A 153 -11.61 11.13 -15.64
CA GLU A 153 -10.80 12.17 -16.29
C GLU A 153 -9.37 12.24 -15.74
N ILE A 154 -9.20 12.43 -14.43
CA ILE A 154 -7.89 12.69 -13.81
C ILE A 154 -6.98 11.46 -13.93
N VAL A 155 -7.43 10.28 -13.48
CA VAL A 155 -6.64 9.05 -13.54
C VAL A 155 -6.28 8.66 -14.99
N PRO A 156 -7.21 8.67 -15.96
CA PRO A 156 -6.89 8.46 -17.38
C PRO A 156 -5.90 9.49 -17.93
N GLY A 157 -6.03 10.77 -17.58
CA GLY A 157 -5.08 11.82 -17.98
C GLY A 157 -3.67 11.59 -17.41
N LEU A 158 -3.57 11.15 -16.16
CA LEU A 158 -2.28 10.80 -15.55
C LEU A 158 -1.64 9.57 -16.21
N LEU A 159 -2.45 8.58 -16.60
CA LEU A 159 -1.98 7.42 -17.37
C LEU A 159 -1.50 7.84 -18.77
N ALA A 160 -2.30 8.63 -19.48
CA ALA A 160 -1.99 9.08 -20.84
C ALA A 160 -0.73 9.95 -20.91
N SER A 161 -0.47 10.76 -19.87
CA SER A 161 0.75 11.57 -19.74
C SER A 161 1.97 10.78 -19.25
N GLY A 162 1.80 9.52 -18.84
CA GLY A 162 2.87 8.72 -18.23
C GLY A 162 3.25 9.14 -16.80
N ALA A 163 2.48 10.03 -16.18
CA ALA A 163 2.71 10.47 -14.79
C ALA A 163 2.49 9.33 -13.78
N ILE A 164 1.61 8.38 -14.12
CA ILE A 164 1.43 7.10 -13.41
C ILE A 164 1.46 5.96 -14.41
N GLU A 165 1.82 4.77 -13.94
CA GLU A 165 1.75 3.54 -14.72
C GLU A 165 0.88 2.50 -14.01
N PRO A 166 0.21 1.59 -14.73
CA PRO A 166 -0.46 0.45 -14.13
C PRO A 166 0.55 -0.45 -13.42
N ASN A 167 0.11 -1.12 -12.35
CA ASN A 167 0.88 -2.23 -11.80
C ASN A 167 1.09 -3.30 -12.88
N LYS A 168 2.25 -3.97 -12.86
CA LYS A 168 2.45 -5.22 -13.61
C LYS A 168 1.29 -6.16 -13.31
N TYR A 169 0.73 -6.78 -14.35
CA TYR A 169 -0.34 -7.74 -14.19
C TYR A 169 0.05 -9.09 -14.75
N ARG A 170 -0.59 -10.13 -14.21
CA ARG A 170 -0.56 -11.48 -14.74
C ARG A 170 -1.99 -11.86 -15.12
N GLU A 171 -2.19 -12.13 -16.40
CA GLU A 171 -3.47 -12.64 -16.88
C GLU A 171 -3.61 -14.13 -16.52
N ILE A 172 -4.67 -14.47 -15.78
CA ILE A 172 -5.05 -15.83 -15.46
C ILE A 172 -5.88 -16.40 -16.61
N LYS A 173 -5.45 -17.55 -17.12
CA LYS A 173 -6.08 -18.29 -18.22
C LYS A 173 -6.93 -19.43 -17.65
N GLY A 174 -7.88 -19.90 -18.46
CA GLY A 174 -8.83 -20.96 -18.12
C GLY A 174 -9.96 -20.98 -19.16
N ASP A 175 -10.60 -22.13 -19.33
CA ASP A 175 -11.59 -22.39 -20.39
C ASP A 175 -12.95 -21.76 -20.09
N SER A 176 -13.18 -21.38 -18.82
CA SER A 176 -14.40 -20.69 -18.39
C SER A 176 -14.09 -19.54 -17.42
N LEU A 177 -15.04 -18.61 -17.28
CA LEU A 177 -14.96 -17.55 -16.26
C LEU A 177 -14.78 -18.11 -14.84
N LEU A 178 -15.49 -19.20 -14.52
CA LEU A 178 -15.42 -19.83 -13.20
C LEU A 178 -14.01 -20.35 -12.92
N GLU A 179 -13.39 -21.01 -13.90
CA GLU A 179 -12.03 -21.53 -13.78
C GLU A 179 -11.01 -20.40 -13.60
N ARG A 180 -11.09 -19.35 -14.44
CA ARG A 180 -10.21 -18.17 -14.34
C ARG A 180 -10.32 -17.49 -12.97
N ALA A 181 -11.54 -17.27 -12.47
CA ALA A 181 -11.77 -16.65 -11.17
C ALA A 181 -11.26 -17.53 -10.02
N THR A 182 -11.52 -18.83 -10.07
CA THR A 182 -11.08 -19.80 -9.04
C THR A 182 -9.56 -19.86 -8.98
N ALA A 183 -8.90 -20.03 -10.12
CA ALA A 183 -7.44 -20.06 -10.21
C ALA A 183 -6.80 -18.75 -9.71
N ALA A 184 -7.39 -17.60 -10.03
CA ALA A 184 -6.93 -16.31 -9.52
C ALA A 184 -7.02 -16.22 -7.99
N LEU A 185 -8.16 -16.63 -7.41
CA LEU A 185 -8.38 -16.62 -5.96
C LEU A 185 -7.45 -17.59 -5.24
N ASP A 186 -7.29 -18.81 -5.73
CA ASP A 186 -6.41 -19.81 -5.12
C ASP A 186 -4.95 -19.38 -5.17
N THR A 187 -4.54 -18.78 -6.29
CA THR A 187 -3.20 -18.21 -6.42
C THR A 187 -3.00 -17.06 -5.43
N MET A 188 -3.98 -16.18 -5.24
CA MET A 188 -3.91 -15.12 -4.23
C MET A 188 -3.81 -15.70 -2.81
N ARG A 189 -4.61 -16.72 -2.48
CA ARG A 189 -4.62 -17.40 -1.17
C ARG A 189 -3.31 -18.10 -0.84
N SER A 190 -2.59 -18.60 -1.85
CA SER A 190 -1.26 -19.19 -1.67
C SER A 190 -0.23 -18.20 -1.11
N GLY A 191 -0.48 -16.89 -1.24
CA GLY A 191 0.40 -15.84 -0.74
C GLY A 191 1.70 -15.67 -1.55
N THR A 192 1.77 -16.24 -2.75
CA THR A 192 2.94 -16.22 -3.65
C THR A 192 2.97 -15.01 -4.60
N VAL A 193 1.82 -14.34 -4.79
CA VAL A 193 1.69 -13.16 -5.66
C VAL A 193 2.49 -12.01 -5.09
N SER A 194 3.40 -11.41 -5.87
CA SER A 194 4.30 -10.37 -5.38
C SER A 194 4.62 -9.35 -6.46
N GLY A 195 4.30 -8.08 -6.20
CA GLY A 195 4.57 -6.98 -7.13
C GLY A 195 3.72 -7.00 -8.40
N GLU A 196 2.64 -7.77 -8.42
CA GLU A 196 1.76 -7.89 -9.58
C GLU A 196 0.28 -7.99 -9.17
N ARG A 197 -0.61 -7.69 -10.12
CA ARG A 197 -2.06 -7.88 -9.99
C ARG A 197 -2.51 -9.06 -10.85
N LEU A 198 -3.32 -9.95 -10.27
CA LEU A 198 -3.98 -10.99 -11.04
C LEU A 198 -5.19 -10.38 -11.74
N VAL A 199 -5.30 -10.61 -13.04
CA VAL A 199 -6.43 -10.17 -13.87
C VAL A 199 -6.92 -11.35 -14.69
N TRP A 200 -8.20 -11.34 -15.06
CA TRP A 200 -8.73 -12.34 -15.96
C TRP A 200 -9.82 -11.72 -16.83
N LYS A 201 -10.00 -12.29 -18.02
CA LYS A 201 -11.09 -11.87 -18.90
C LYS A 201 -12.41 -12.40 -18.37
N VAL A 202 -13.43 -11.53 -18.36
CA VAL A 202 -14.80 -11.92 -18.00
C VAL A 202 -15.42 -12.77 -19.11
N TRP A 203 -15.03 -12.52 -20.37
CA TRP A 203 -15.44 -13.26 -21.55
C TRP A 203 -14.29 -13.30 -22.57
N THR A 204 -14.33 -14.28 -23.47
CA THR A 204 -13.43 -14.40 -24.62
C THR A 204 -14.23 -14.43 -25.91
N ALA A 205 -13.58 -14.07 -27.01
CA ALA A 205 -14.22 -14.01 -28.31
C ALA A 205 -14.55 -15.39 -28.88
N GLU A 206 -13.99 -16.45 -28.29
CA GLU A 206 -14.29 -17.85 -28.53
C GLU A 206 -15.52 -18.32 -27.73
N GLU A 207 -15.67 -17.87 -26.48
CA GLU A 207 -16.84 -18.15 -25.63
C GLU A 207 -18.10 -17.42 -26.12
N PHE A 208 -17.94 -16.19 -26.61
CA PHE A 208 -19.05 -15.34 -27.07
C PHE A 208 -18.70 -14.62 -28.39
N PRO A 209 -18.74 -15.33 -29.54
CA PRO A 209 -18.39 -14.76 -30.84
C PRO A 209 -19.28 -13.60 -31.29
N GLU A 210 -20.47 -13.45 -30.71
CA GLU A 210 -21.45 -12.40 -31.01
C GLU A 210 -21.08 -10.99 -30.50
N PHE A 211 -20.11 -10.89 -29.58
CA PHE A 211 -19.61 -9.60 -29.05
C PHE A 211 -18.34 -9.09 -29.75
N ARG A 212 -18.03 -9.62 -30.95
CA ARG A 212 -16.92 -9.16 -31.79
C ARG A 212 -17.27 -7.91 -32.60
#